data_AF-A0A7S1EA29-F1
#
_entry.id   AF-A0A7S1EA29-F1
#
_cell.length_a   1.000
_cell.length_b   1.000
_cell.length_c   1.000
_cell.angle_alpha   90.00
_cell.angle_beta   90.00
_cell.angle_gamma   90.00
#
_symmetry.space_group_name_H-M   'P 1'
#
loop_
_entity.id
_entity.type
_entity.pdbx_description
1 polymer ?
#
loop_
_entity_poly.entity_id
_entity_poly.type
_entity_poly.pdbx_seq_one_letter_code
_entity_poly.pdbx_strand_id
1 'polypeptide(L)'
;NKVLTVSQGLGTFSQLQIDQSSECYQMAFMSVGKISAYSLPFIVSPLPPANLALRVEPAGAGPGLILTTQPVVMAVDVFGNFYANMSGAVTASLNYAGSPANCADERRCLHPTSTITINFVTFGQNRGLASYTDLRVDTASGNANYS
;
A
#
# COMPACT_ATOMS: atom_id res chain seq x y z
N ASN A 1 -1.32 -12.60 23.28
CA ASN A 1 -1.26 -13.10 24.67
C ASN A 1 0.17 -13.41 25.04
N LYS A 2 0.74 -12.70 26.03
CA LYS A 2 2.14 -12.86 26.44
C LYS A 2 2.15 -13.44 27.85
N VAL A 3 2.44 -14.74 27.98
CA VAL A 3 2.56 -15.38 29.30
C VAL A 3 3.96 -15.06 29.84
N LEU A 4 4.01 -14.44 31.02
CA LEU A 4 5.23 -14.25 31.79
C LEU A 4 5.33 -15.42 32.78
N THR A 5 6.41 -16.20 32.71
CA THR A 5 6.79 -17.10 33.80
C THR A 5 7.91 -16.45 34.60
N VAL A 6 7.79 -16.48 35.93
CA VAL A 6 8.84 -16.01 36.84
C VAL A 6 9.31 -17.17 37.70
N SER A 7 10.60 -17.47 37.68
CA SER A 7 11.22 -18.47 38.56
C SER A 7 12.61 -18.00 38.98
N GLN A 8 12.89 -18.01 40.30
CA GLN A 8 14.19 -17.60 40.85
C GLN A 8 14.68 -16.22 40.37
N GLY A 9 13.77 -15.28 40.11
CA GLY A 9 14.10 -13.94 39.61
C GLY A 9 14.29 -13.82 38.08
N LEU A 10 14.15 -14.91 37.32
CA LEU A 10 14.16 -14.91 35.86
C LEU A 10 12.73 -14.78 35.32
N GLY A 11 12.48 -13.72 34.54
CA GLY A 11 11.25 -13.53 33.79
C GLY A 11 11.42 -13.97 32.34
N THR A 12 10.60 -14.91 31.88
CA THR A 12 10.60 -15.37 30.48
C THR A 12 9.31 -14.97 29.79
N PHE A 13 9.46 -14.46 28.56
CA PHE A 13 8.36 -14.13 27.68
C PHE A 13 8.37 -15.06 26.47
N SER A 14 7.25 -15.71 26.19
CA SER A 14 7.09 -16.52 24.98
C SER A 14 6.21 -15.82 23.95
N GLN A 15 6.40 -16.16 22.68
CA GLN A 15 5.55 -15.72 21.56
C GLN A 15 5.44 -14.21 21.45
N LEU A 16 6.57 -13.52 21.66
CA LEU A 16 6.67 -12.12 21.29
C LEU A 16 6.64 -11.99 19.78
N GLN A 17 5.72 -11.16 19.30
CA GLN A 17 5.54 -10.87 17.89
C GLN A 17 5.45 -9.37 17.70
N ILE A 18 6.09 -8.88 16.64
CA ILE A 18 6.04 -7.50 16.18
C ILE A 18 5.74 -7.58 14.70
N ASP A 19 4.54 -7.15 14.32
CA ASP A 19 4.09 -7.22 12.92
C ASP A 19 4.59 -6.03 12.11
N GLN A 20 4.88 -4.90 12.76
CA GLN A 20 5.30 -3.69 12.08
C GLN A 20 6.82 -3.64 11.92
N SER A 21 7.30 -3.45 10.70
CA SER A 21 8.73 -3.30 10.42
C SER A 21 9.27 -1.95 10.88
N SER A 22 10.48 -1.93 11.43
CA SER A 22 11.23 -0.70 11.73
C SER A 22 12.70 -1.06 11.98
N GLU A 23 13.58 -0.09 11.75
CA GLU A 23 15.03 -0.25 11.97
C GLU A 23 15.46 0.14 13.40
N CYS A 24 14.54 0.63 14.23
CA CYS A 24 14.88 1.28 15.50
C CYS A 24 14.05 0.81 16.71
N TYR A 25 13.62 -0.46 16.75
CA TYR A 25 12.92 -0.96 17.92
C TYR A 25 13.84 -1.16 19.12
N GLN A 26 13.28 -0.94 20.30
CA GLN A 26 13.87 -1.29 21.58
C GLN A 26 12.77 -1.86 22.48
N MET A 27 13.06 -2.91 23.25
CA MET A 27 12.15 -3.42 24.27
C MET A 27 12.47 -2.81 25.62
N ALA A 28 11.46 -2.26 26.29
CA ALA A 28 11.52 -1.85 27.68
C ALA A 28 10.91 -2.94 28.57
N PHE A 29 11.64 -3.30 29.62
CA PHE A 29 11.21 -4.24 30.64
C PHE A 29 11.10 -3.48 31.96
N MET A 30 9.92 -3.52 32.58
CA MET A 30 9.66 -2.80 33.82
C MET A 30 9.06 -3.76 34.84
N SER A 31 9.67 -3.80 36.03
CA SER A 31 9.02 -4.35 37.23
C SER A 31 8.34 -3.19 37.95
N VAL A 32 7.03 -3.30 38.19
CA VAL A 32 6.20 -2.23 38.75
C VAL A 32 6.87 -1.63 39.99
N GLY A 33 7.25 -0.35 39.90
CA GLY A 33 7.80 0.44 41.00
C GLY A 33 9.20 0.05 41.50
N LYS A 34 9.95 -0.80 40.78
CA LYS A 34 11.24 -1.33 41.29
C LYS A 34 12.43 -1.06 40.38
N ILE A 35 12.42 -1.59 39.16
CA ILE A 35 13.58 -1.59 38.27
C ILE A 35 13.14 -1.62 36.80
N SER A 36 13.96 -1.04 35.93
CA SER A 36 13.77 -1.07 34.48
C SER A 36 15.04 -1.52 33.77
N ALA A 37 14.87 -2.21 32.66
CA ALA A 37 15.95 -2.55 31.73
C ALA A 37 15.49 -2.33 30.30
N TYR A 38 16.43 -1.99 29.42
CA TYR A 38 16.18 -1.85 27.99
C TYR A 38 17.03 -2.87 27.24
N SER A 39 16.49 -3.43 26.16
CA SER A 39 17.30 -4.19 25.22
C SER A 39 18.26 -3.26 24.46
N LEU A 40 19.25 -3.85 23.79
CA LEU A 40 19.88 -3.17 22.66
C LEU A 40 18.83 -2.90 21.57
N PRO A 41 19.04 -1.89 20.69
CA PRO A 41 18.18 -1.69 19.54
C PRO A 41 18.24 -2.91 18.61
N PHE A 42 17.14 -3.20 17.93
CA PHE A 42 17.06 -4.27 16.95
C PHE A 42 16.13 -3.88 15.80
N ILE A 43 16.37 -4.52 14.65
CA ILE A 43 15.63 -4.29 13.41
C ILE A 43 14.56 -5.37 13.29
N VAL A 44 13.36 -4.96 12.86
CA VAL A 44 12.32 -5.84 12.34
C VAL A 44 12.16 -5.49 10.86
N SER A 45 12.61 -6.39 9.98
CA SER A 45 12.52 -6.20 8.54
C SER A 45 11.13 -6.57 8.01
N PRO A 46 10.62 -5.90 6.96
CA PRO A 46 9.39 -6.33 6.29
C PRO A 46 9.57 -7.72 5.67
N LEU A 47 8.47 -8.46 5.57
CA LEU A 47 8.45 -9.72 4.82
C LEU A 47 8.45 -9.45 3.30
N PRO A 48 8.69 -10.46 2.45
CA PRO A 48 8.51 -10.32 1.01
C PRO A 48 7.12 -9.75 0.66
N PRO A 49 7.00 -8.95 -0.41
CA PRO A 49 5.78 -8.25 -0.76
C PRO A 49 4.67 -9.25 -1.12
N ALA A 50 3.48 -9.01 -0.60
CA ALA A 50 2.29 -9.83 -0.84
C ALA A 50 1.16 -9.02 -1.48
N ASN A 51 1.17 -7.69 -1.32
CA ASN A 51 0.11 -6.80 -1.78
C ASN A 51 0.68 -5.50 -2.38
N LEU A 52 -0.20 -4.76 -3.04
CA LEU A 52 0.03 -3.37 -3.46
C LEU A 52 -0.86 -2.44 -2.62
N ALA A 53 -0.35 -1.25 -2.32
CA ALA A 53 -1.10 -0.18 -1.66
C ALA A 53 -0.88 1.15 -2.38
N LEU A 54 -1.87 2.04 -2.31
CA LEU A 54 -1.72 3.42 -2.78
C LEU A 54 -1.09 4.27 -1.66
N ARG A 55 0.02 4.93 -2.00
CA ARG A 55 0.64 5.96 -1.17
C ARG A 55 0.08 7.34 -1.48
N VAL A 56 -0.29 7.56 -2.73
CA VAL A 56 -0.98 8.77 -3.21
C VAL A 56 -2.14 8.33 -4.07
N GLU A 57 -3.32 8.81 -3.74
CA GLU A 57 -4.55 8.58 -4.51
C GLU A 57 -4.54 9.40 -5.81
N PRO A 58 -5.05 8.87 -6.93
CA PRO A 58 -5.24 9.66 -8.13
C PRO A 58 -6.36 10.68 -7.93
N ALA A 59 -6.24 11.86 -8.53
CA ALA A 59 -7.30 12.85 -8.58
C ALA A 59 -7.66 13.18 -10.03
N GLY A 60 -8.96 13.28 -10.31
CA GLY A 60 -9.49 13.43 -11.67
C GLY A 60 -8.94 14.65 -12.43
N ALA A 61 -9.18 14.64 -13.75
CA ALA A 61 -8.91 15.75 -14.65
C ALA A 61 -9.97 15.80 -15.76
N GLY A 62 -9.93 16.86 -16.57
CA GLY A 62 -10.74 16.92 -17.80
C GLY A 62 -10.29 15.84 -18.81
N PRO A 63 -11.18 15.45 -19.75
CA PRO A 63 -10.82 14.47 -20.80
C PRO A 63 -9.58 14.89 -21.58
N GLY A 64 -8.68 13.94 -21.84
CA GLY A 64 -7.40 14.17 -22.54
C GLY A 64 -6.35 14.94 -21.75
N LEU A 65 -6.64 15.33 -20.51
CA LEU A 65 -5.69 15.99 -19.61
C LEU A 65 -5.05 15.00 -18.64
N ILE A 66 -3.84 15.33 -18.20
CA ILE A 66 -3.12 14.61 -17.15
C ILE A 66 -3.90 14.74 -15.84
N LEU A 67 -3.99 13.66 -15.07
CA LEU A 67 -4.58 13.69 -13.73
C LEU A 67 -3.92 14.76 -12.86
N THR A 68 -4.75 15.51 -12.13
CA THR A 68 -4.28 16.61 -11.26
C THR A 68 -3.42 16.09 -10.11
N THR A 69 -3.64 14.85 -9.67
CA THR A 69 -2.74 14.11 -8.79
C THR A 69 -2.45 12.76 -9.41
N GLN A 70 -1.16 12.48 -9.63
CA GLN A 70 -0.71 11.19 -10.14
C GLN A 70 -0.65 10.16 -9.00
N PRO A 71 -1.12 8.92 -9.22
CA PRO A 71 -1.05 7.91 -8.19
C PRO A 71 0.39 7.47 -7.94
N VAL A 72 0.65 7.07 -6.70
CA VAL A 72 1.91 6.42 -6.30
C VAL A 72 1.56 5.09 -5.65
N VAL A 73 2.06 4.00 -6.23
CA VAL A 73 1.83 2.63 -5.76
C VAL A 73 3.05 2.16 -5.01
N MET A 74 2.84 1.50 -3.87
CA MET A 74 3.89 0.88 -3.07
C MET A 74 3.64 -0.62 -2.89
N ALA A 75 4.73 -1.39 -2.87
CA ALA A 75 4.68 -2.80 -2.52
C ALA A 75 4.69 -2.97 -0.99
N VAL A 76 3.80 -3.78 -0.46
CA VAL A 76 3.70 -4.06 0.97
C VAL A 76 3.62 -5.55 1.26
N ASP A 77 4.09 -5.96 2.44
CA ASP A 77 3.92 -7.32 2.91
C ASP A 77 2.48 -7.61 3.39
N VAL A 78 2.26 -8.83 3.90
CA VAL A 78 0.94 -9.25 4.41
C VAL A 78 0.45 -8.43 5.61
N PHE A 79 1.35 -7.75 6.32
CA PHE A 79 1.05 -6.90 7.47
C PHE A 79 0.97 -5.40 7.09
N GLY A 80 1.14 -5.07 5.81
CA GLY A 80 1.12 -3.69 5.33
C GLY A 80 2.46 -2.95 5.47
N ASN A 81 3.56 -3.65 5.76
CA ASN A 81 4.87 -3.03 5.83
C ASN A 81 5.43 -2.76 4.44
N PHE A 82 6.01 -1.59 4.25
CA PHE A 82 6.62 -1.20 2.99
C PHE A 82 7.85 -2.04 2.63
N TYR A 83 7.90 -2.56 1.40
CA TYR A 83 9.01 -3.36 0.90
C TYR A 83 9.76 -2.62 -0.22
N ALA A 84 10.94 -2.08 0.09
CA ALA A 84 11.71 -1.23 -0.81
C ALA A 84 12.32 -1.97 -2.02
N ASN A 85 12.58 -3.27 -1.89
CA ASN A 85 13.33 -4.04 -2.88
C ASN A 85 12.40 -4.78 -3.86
N MET A 86 11.32 -4.13 -4.28
CA MET A 86 10.42 -4.65 -5.30
C MET A 86 10.89 -4.27 -6.70
N SER A 87 10.81 -5.24 -7.62
CA SER A 87 11.05 -5.05 -9.05
C SER A 87 9.88 -5.63 -9.84
N GLY A 88 9.55 -5.03 -10.97
CA GLY A 88 8.46 -5.48 -11.82
C GLY A 88 7.65 -4.32 -12.38
N ALA A 89 6.76 -4.62 -13.32
CA ALA A 89 5.83 -3.65 -13.88
C ALA A 89 4.53 -3.59 -13.05
N VAL A 90 4.00 -2.38 -12.90
CA VAL A 90 2.68 -2.08 -12.36
C VAL A 90 1.84 -1.49 -13.49
N THR A 91 0.78 -2.19 -13.85
CA THR A 91 -0.17 -1.74 -14.88
C THR A 91 -1.32 -1.00 -14.21
N ALA A 92 -1.60 0.22 -14.67
CA ALA A 92 -2.80 0.94 -14.29
C ALA A 92 -3.93 0.64 -15.26
N SER A 93 -5.09 0.30 -14.71
CA SER A 93 -6.34 0.16 -15.48
C SER A 93 -7.46 0.98 -14.86
N LEU A 94 -8.29 1.53 -15.73
CA LEU A 94 -9.53 2.20 -15.36
C LEU A 94 -10.67 1.18 -15.41
N ASN A 95 -11.40 1.06 -14.32
CA ASN A 95 -12.59 0.22 -14.19
C ASN A 95 -13.78 1.07 -13.78
N TYR A 96 -14.98 0.60 -14.11
CA TYR A 96 -16.20 1.17 -13.55
C TYR A 96 -16.28 0.90 -12.04
N ALA A 97 -16.42 1.95 -11.24
CA ALA A 97 -16.45 1.87 -9.78
C ALA A 97 -17.87 1.69 -9.19
N GLY A 98 -18.88 1.35 -10.00
CA GLY A 98 -20.29 1.52 -9.62
C GLY A 98 -20.77 2.94 -9.95
N SER A 99 -22.03 3.28 -9.64
CA SER A 99 -22.64 4.57 -10.00
C SER A 99 -21.99 5.72 -9.19
N PRO A 100 -21.11 6.54 -9.80
CA PRO A 100 -20.53 7.69 -9.13
C PRO A 100 -21.60 8.77 -8.92
N ALA A 101 -21.55 9.51 -7.81
CA ALA A 101 -22.47 10.61 -7.52
C ALA A 101 -22.51 11.70 -8.62
N ASN A 102 -21.46 11.77 -9.45
CA ASN A 102 -21.30 12.70 -10.56
C ASN A 102 -21.58 12.09 -11.95
N CYS A 103 -21.98 10.82 -12.04
CA CYS A 103 -22.37 10.19 -13.30
C CYS A 103 -23.88 10.30 -13.50
N ALA A 104 -24.36 11.47 -13.90
CA ALA A 104 -25.78 11.68 -14.18
C ALA A 104 -26.23 11.06 -15.52
N ASP A 105 -25.29 10.71 -16.41
CA ASP A 105 -25.54 10.12 -17.73
C ASP A 105 -24.63 8.90 -17.92
N GLU A 106 -25.22 7.70 -17.94
CA GLU A 106 -24.53 6.42 -18.09
C GLU A 106 -23.71 6.34 -19.39
N ARG A 107 -24.01 7.17 -20.40
CA ARG A 107 -23.23 7.23 -21.66
C ARG A 107 -21.88 7.93 -21.51
N ARG A 108 -21.72 8.75 -20.46
CA ARG A 108 -20.49 9.52 -20.19
C ARG A 108 -19.56 8.82 -19.19
N CYS A 109 -19.90 7.61 -18.80
CA CYS A 109 -19.20 6.84 -17.79
C CYS A 109 -18.71 5.52 -18.38
N LEU A 110 -17.65 4.96 -17.77
CA LEU A 110 -17.25 3.60 -18.08
C LEU A 110 -18.42 2.66 -17.78
N HIS A 111 -18.65 1.67 -18.63
CA HIS A 111 -19.66 0.66 -18.39
C HIS A 111 -19.11 -0.39 -17.40
N PRO A 112 -19.92 -1.09 -16.58
CA PRO A 112 -19.50 -2.14 -15.64
C PRO A 112 -18.56 -3.21 -16.20
N THR A 113 -18.57 -3.42 -17.51
CA THR A 113 -17.79 -4.43 -18.23
C THR A 113 -16.56 -3.84 -18.93
N SER A 114 -16.31 -2.54 -18.80
CA SER A 114 -15.20 -1.84 -19.46
C SER A 114 -14.01 -1.73 -18.53
N THR A 115 -12.88 -2.32 -18.96
CA THR A 115 -11.56 -2.08 -18.40
C THR A 115 -10.68 -1.45 -19.47
N ILE A 116 -10.10 -0.30 -19.18
CA ILE A 116 -9.14 0.36 -20.08
C ILE A 116 -7.76 0.31 -19.43
N THR A 117 -6.80 -0.35 -20.06
CA THR A 117 -5.39 -0.27 -19.67
C THR A 117 -4.83 1.06 -20.14
N ILE A 118 -4.22 1.83 -19.24
CA ILE A 118 -3.77 3.21 -19.55
C ILE A 118 -2.26 3.28 -19.70
N ASN A 119 -1.51 2.78 -18.72
CA ASN A 119 -0.06 2.83 -18.75
C ASN A 119 0.54 1.72 -17.88
N PHE A 120 1.81 1.42 -18.10
CA PHE A 120 2.62 0.61 -17.21
C PHE A 120 3.82 1.42 -16.74
N VAL A 121 4.13 1.32 -15.45
CA VAL A 121 5.37 1.86 -14.88
C VAL A 121 6.10 0.72 -14.20
N THR A 122 7.42 0.81 -14.09
CA THR A 122 8.17 -0.12 -13.28
C THR A 122 8.38 0.45 -11.89
N PHE A 123 8.47 -0.43 -10.88
CA PHE A 123 8.98 0.00 -9.58
C PHE A 123 10.36 0.61 -9.76
N GLY A 124 10.57 1.81 -9.22
CA GLY A 124 11.89 2.42 -9.17
C GLY A 124 12.86 1.48 -8.46
N GLN A 125 13.98 1.19 -9.11
CA GLN A 125 15.04 0.33 -8.57
C GLN A 125 15.37 0.79 -7.12
N ASN A 126 15.28 -0.13 -6.17
CA ASN A 126 15.55 0.06 -4.73
C ASN A 126 14.65 1.04 -3.97
N ARG A 127 13.48 1.41 -4.51
CA ARG A 127 12.55 2.31 -3.81
C ARG A 127 11.14 1.80 -3.67
N GLY A 128 10.80 0.57 -4.06
CA GLY A 128 9.50 -0.07 -3.81
C GLY A 128 8.28 0.76 -4.24
N LEU A 129 8.49 1.80 -5.06
CA LEU A 129 7.53 2.82 -5.43
C LEU A 129 7.43 2.87 -6.95
N ALA A 130 6.21 2.81 -7.43
CA ALA A 130 5.82 3.02 -8.82
C ALA A 130 5.08 4.36 -8.89
N SER A 131 5.64 5.32 -9.62
CA SER A 131 5.05 6.66 -9.78
C SER A 131 4.67 6.87 -11.23
N TYR A 132 3.44 7.33 -11.45
CA TYR A 132 2.98 7.76 -12.77
C TYR A 132 3.25 9.26 -12.93
N THR A 133 3.59 9.72 -14.12
CA THR A 133 3.85 11.17 -14.37
C THR A 133 2.90 11.77 -15.39
N ASP A 134 2.23 10.94 -16.18
CA ASP A 134 1.45 11.35 -17.34
C ASP A 134 0.16 10.53 -17.51
N LEU A 135 -0.32 9.90 -16.43
CA LEU A 135 -1.59 9.18 -16.50
C LEU A 135 -2.69 10.17 -16.88
N ARG A 136 -3.36 9.88 -18.00
CA ARG A 136 -4.43 10.69 -18.59
C ARG A 136 -5.59 9.78 -19.00
N VAL A 137 -6.79 10.34 -19.05
CA VAL A 137 -8.00 9.64 -19.48
C VAL A 137 -8.48 10.24 -20.80
N ASP A 138 -8.15 9.58 -21.91
CA ASP A 138 -8.36 10.15 -23.26
C ASP A 138 -9.80 10.01 -23.76
N THR A 139 -10.49 8.91 -23.44
CA THR A 139 -11.90 8.70 -23.79
C THR A 139 -12.59 7.83 -22.74
N ALA A 140 -13.77 8.24 -22.26
CA ALA A 140 -14.60 7.43 -21.37
C ALA A 140 -15.52 6.45 -22.12
N SER A 141 -15.57 6.49 -23.45
CA SER A 141 -16.55 5.71 -24.22
C SER A 141 -16.00 4.37 -24.69
N GLY A 142 -16.26 3.31 -23.92
CA GLY A 142 -16.18 1.93 -24.40
C GLY A 142 -17.44 1.46 -25.15
N ASN A 143 -18.36 2.35 -25.51
CA ASN A 143 -19.65 1.94 -26.05
C ASN A 143 -19.61 1.78 -27.58
N ALA A 144 -19.22 0.60 -28.04
CA ALA A 144 -19.31 0.20 -29.45
C ALA A 144 -20.76 -0.07 -29.93
N ASN A 145 -21.79 0.15 -29.10
CA ASN A 145 -23.16 -0.27 -29.36
C ASN A 145 -24.18 0.86 -29.56
N TYR A 146 -23.74 2.12 -29.74
CA TYR A 146 -24.64 3.21 -30.11
C TYR A 146 -24.09 3.98 -31.30
N SER A 147 -24.32 3.43 -32.48
CA SER A 147 -24.29 4.09 -33.79
C SER A 147 -25.67 4.01 -34.41
#